data_AF-A0A7T0Q5C2-F1
#
_entry.id   AF-A0A7T0Q5C2-F1
#
_cell.length_a   1.000
_cell.length_b   1.000
_cell.length_c   1.000
_cell.angle_alpha   90.00
_cell.angle_beta   90.00
_cell.angle_gamma   90.00
#
_symmetry.space_group_name_H-M   'P 1'
#
loop_
_entity.id
_entity.type
_entity.pdbx_description
1 polymer ?
#
loop_
_entity_poly.entity_id
_entity_poly.type
_entity_poly.pdbx_seq_one_letter_code
_entity_poly.pdbx_strand_id
1 'polypeptide(L)'
;MMVESLNLFFLFFFLITFSIIINTNTSLHLLLTAELLWITLYSIVMFVGFIYDNLNILSLTFFFLVFSAIEFGIGLVLLLLQNIITRSINLNDYDTNFLKFSNRFKNKLYLNKINWKY
;
A
#
# COMPACT_ATOMS: atom_id res chain seq x y z
N MET A 1 33.37 15.42 1.36
CA MET A 1 32.56 15.67 2.58
C MET A 1 31.06 15.68 2.30
N MET A 2 30.53 16.39 1.29
CA MET A 2 29.07 16.37 1.01
C MET A 2 28.50 15.01 0.55
N VAL A 3 29.26 14.24 -0.24
CA VAL A 3 28.81 12.92 -0.74
C VAL A 3 28.61 11.91 0.41
N GLU A 4 29.46 11.96 1.45
CA GLU A 4 29.28 11.13 2.64
C GLU A 4 28.01 11.50 3.42
N SER A 5 27.69 12.80 3.54
CA SER A 5 26.46 13.24 4.20
C SER A 5 25.20 12.82 3.44
N LEU A 6 25.22 12.83 2.11
CA LEU A 6 24.12 12.35 1.26
C LEU A 6 23.91 10.84 1.38
N ASN A 7 25.00 10.06 1.45
CA ASN A 7 24.91 8.61 1.70
C ASN A 7 24.27 8.30 3.07
N LEU A 8 24.53 9.13 4.07
CA LEU A 8 23.95 8.96 5.41
C LEU A 8 22.44 9.23 5.42
N PHE A 9 21.96 10.21 4.64
CA PHE A 9 20.52 10.43 4.40
C PHE A 9 19.88 9.25 3.67
N PHE A 10 20.55 8.69 2.65
CA PHE A 10 20.08 7.49 1.95
C PHE A 10 20.01 6.26 2.87
N LEU A 11 20.97 6.11 3.78
CA LEU A 11 20.98 5.02 4.76
C LEU A 11 19.85 5.17 5.78
N PHE A 12 19.56 6.40 6.24
CA PHE A 12 18.41 6.68 7.10
C PHE A 12 17.08 6.39 6.40
N PHE A 13 16.95 6.76 5.12
CA PHE A 13 15.80 6.40 4.30
C PHE A 13 15.60 4.87 4.28
N PHE A 14 16.67 4.11 4.00
CA PHE A 14 16.60 2.64 3.94
C PHE A 14 16.29 1.99 5.30
N LEU A 15 16.74 2.57 6.42
CA LEU A 15 16.40 2.06 7.75
C LEU A 15 14.92 2.29 8.10
N ILE A 16 14.38 3.46 7.74
CA ILE A 16 12.97 3.78 7.93
C ILE A 16 12.12 2.82 7.10
N THR A 17 12.47 2.60 5.83
CA THR A 17 11.75 1.64 4.96
C THR A 17 11.76 0.22 5.55
N PHE A 18 12.92 -0.23 6.03
CA PHE A 18 13.09 -1.57 6.58
C PHE A 18 12.30 -1.76 7.87
N SER A 19 12.29 -0.77 8.76
CA SER A 19 11.55 -0.83 10.03
C SER A 19 10.04 -0.92 9.83
N ILE A 20 9.54 -0.31 8.75
CA ILE A 20 8.12 -0.19 8.47
C ILE A 20 7.57 -1.47 7.81
N ILE A 21 8.36 -2.15 6.98
CA ILE A 21 7.99 -3.43 6.34
C ILE A 21 7.84 -4.56 7.38
N ILE A 22 8.62 -4.53 8.47
CA ILE A 22 8.66 -5.62 9.44
C ILE A 22 7.36 -5.78 10.24
N ASN A 23 6.51 -4.74 10.33
CA ASN A 23 5.35 -4.76 11.21
C ASN A 23 4.05 -4.27 10.56
N THR A 24 3.70 -4.83 9.41
CA THR A 24 2.43 -4.50 8.75
C THR A 24 1.40 -5.61 8.87
N ASN A 25 0.43 -5.42 9.76
CA ASN A 25 -0.69 -6.36 9.91
C ASN A 25 -1.86 -6.06 8.96
N THR A 26 -2.06 -4.80 8.58
CA THR A 26 -3.19 -4.39 7.72
C THR A 26 -2.70 -3.91 6.36
N SER A 27 -3.48 -4.16 5.31
CA SER A 27 -3.16 -3.66 3.96
C SER A 27 -3.26 -2.14 3.86
N LEU A 28 -4.09 -1.51 4.68
CA LEU A 28 -4.13 -0.06 4.81
C LEU A 28 -2.82 0.49 5.38
N HIS A 29 -2.24 -0.17 6.39
CA HIS A 29 -0.95 0.24 6.92
C HIS A 29 0.14 0.16 5.85
N LEU A 30 0.18 -0.91 5.05
CA LEU A 30 1.12 -1.00 3.91
C LEU A 30 0.97 0.17 2.93
N LEU A 31 -0.26 0.54 2.59
CA LEU A 31 -0.52 1.61 1.63
C LEU A 31 -0.08 2.98 2.17
N LEU A 32 -0.41 3.30 3.43
CA LEU A 32 0.07 4.54 4.06
C LEU A 32 1.59 4.58 4.18
N THR A 33 2.21 3.42 4.37
CA THR A 33 3.68 3.35 4.43
C THR A 33 4.32 3.59 3.08
N ALA A 34 3.69 3.18 1.98
CA ALA A 34 4.14 3.51 0.63
C ALA A 34 4.08 5.04 0.38
N GLU A 35 3.02 5.72 0.84
CA GLU A 35 2.93 7.18 0.71
C GLU A 35 4.03 7.93 1.49
N LEU A 36 4.37 7.45 2.69
CA LEU A 36 5.49 8.01 3.45
C LEU A 36 6.82 7.84 2.71
N LEU A 37 6.98 6.76 1.94
CA LEU A 37 8.17 6.56 1.10
C LEU A 37 8.23 7.56 -0.05
N TRP A 38 7.10 7.84 -0.71
CA TRP A 38 7.04 8.86 -1.75
C TRP A 38 7.42 10.24 -1.24
N ILE A 39 6.87 10.64 -0.08
CA ILE A 39 7.13 11.96 0.51
C ILE A 39 8.61 12.09 0.91
N THR A 40 9.17 11.05 1.53
CA THR A 40 10.59 11.08 1.93
C THR A 40 11.51 11.11 0.71
N LEU A 41 11.24 10.33 -0.32
CA LEU A 41 12.00 10.35 -1.57
C LEU A 41 11.90 11.71 -2.28
N TYR A 42 10.70 12.30 -2.34
CA TYR A 42 10.46 13.64 -2.86
C TYR A 42 11.33 14.68 -2.16
N SER A 43 11.38 14.65 -0.81
CA SER A 43 12.15 15.61 -0.02
C SER A 43 13.66 15.51 -0.28
N ILE A 44 14.18 14.29 -0.42
CA ILE A 44 15.60 14.05 -0.67
C ILE A 44 15.98 14.55 -2.06
N VAL A 45 15.20 14.19 -3.09
CA VAL A 45 15.51 14.58 -4.47
C VAL A 45 15.36 16.08 -4.68
N MET A 46 14.38 16.71 -4.03
CA MET A 46 14.24 18.16 -4.03
C MET A 46 15.45 18.84 -3.37
N PHE A 47 15.93 18.35 -2.23
CA PHE A 47 17.13 18.88 -1.56
C PHE A 47 18.39 18.74 -2.43
N VAL A 48 18.58 17.58 -3.07
CA VAL A 48 19.66 17.34 -4.04
C VAL A 48 19.55 18.30 -5.23
N GLY A 49 18.35 18.48 -5.78
CA GLY A 49 18.10 19.40 -6.89
C GLY A 49 18.51 20.84 -6.58
N PHE A 50 18.26 21.31 -5.36
CA PHE A 50 18.68 22.63 -4.90
C PHE A 50 20.20 22.74 -4.68
N ILE A 51 20.86 21.72 -4.14
CA ILE A 51 22.32 21.73 -3.92
C ILE A 51 23.07 21.82 -5.25
N TYR A 52 22.63 21.05 -6.24
CA TYR A 52 23.30 20.95 -7.53
C TYR A 52 22.77 21.93 -8.57
N ASP A 53 21.83 22.82 -8.19
CA ASP A 53 21.16 23.80 -9.05
C ASP A 53 20.69 23.18 -10.40
N ASN A 54 20.11 21.98 -10.33
CA ASN A 54 19.77 21.19 -11.51
C ASN A 54 18.25 21.13 -11.71
N LEU A 55 17.78 21.93 -12.67
CA LEU A 55 16.37 22.00 -13.07
C LEU A 55 15.80 20.65 -13.53
N ASN A 56 16.61 19.77 -14.12
CA ASN A 56 16.14 18.44 -14.57
C ASN A 56 15.86 17.51 -13.38
N ILE A 57 16.61 17.65 -12.28
CA ILE A 57 16.36 16.88 -11.05
C ILE A 57 15.13 17.45 -10.33
N LEU A 58 14.99 18.77 -10.31
CA LEU A 58 13.79 19.43 -9.78
C LEU A 58 12.52 19.04 -10.57
N SER A 59 12.58 18.92 -11.89
CA SER A 59 11.43 18.50 -12.70
C SER A 59 11.01 17.05 -12.42
N LEU A 60 11.96 16.18 -12.05
CA LEU A 60 11.69 14.80 -11.64
C LEU A 60 10.74 14.73 -10.44
N THR A 61 10.81 15.69 -9.52
CA THR A 61 9.98 15.70 -8.30
C THR A 61 8.48 15.84 -8.60
N PHE A 62 8.10 16.46 -9.72
CA PHE A 62 6.70 16.52 -10.16
C PHE A 62 6.19 15.15 -10.63
N PHE A 63 7.04 14.35 -11.27
CA PHE A 63 6.67 12.99 -11.66
C PHE A 63 6.42 12.10 -10.44
N PHE A 64 7.19 12.26 -9.36
CA PHE A 64 6.96 11.50 -8.13
C PHE A 64 5.59 11.77 -7.51
N LEU A 65 5.13 13.03 -7.51
CA LEU A 65 3.79 13.37 -7.02
C LEU A 65 2.69 12.73 -7.87
N VAL A 66 2.87 12.72 -9.20
CA VAL A 66 1.90 12.09 -10.12
C VAL A 66 1.88 10.57 -9.93
N PHE A 67 3.04 9.93 -9.85
CA PHE A 67 3.13 8.48 -9.64
C PHE A 67 2.60 8.06 -8.27
N SER A 68 2.89 8.82 -7.20
CA SER A 68 2.31 8.62 -5.87
C SER A 68 0.78 8.67 -5.92
N ALA A 69 0.19 9.69 -6.56
CA ALA A 69 -1.26 9.80 -6.66
C ALA A 69 -1.90 8.63 -7.43
N ILE A 70 -1.23 8.16 -8.50
CA ILE A 70 -1.68 7.00 -9.28
C ILE A 70 -1.60 5.71 -8.45
N GLU A 71 -0.47 5.48 -7.77
CA GLU A 71 -0.27 4.32 -6.91
C GLU A 71 -1.29 4.28 -5.78
N PHE A 72 -1.50 5.41 -5.09
CA PHE A 72 -2.51 5.55 -4.04
C PHE A 72 -3.91 5.18 -4.56
N GLY A 73 -4.28 5.69 -5.73
CA GLY A 73 -5.57 5.41 -6.37
C GLY A 73 -5.76 3.93 -6.67
N ILE A 74 -4.76 3.29 -7.29
CA ILE A 74 -4.79 1.86 -7.61
C ILE A 74 -4.82 1.03 -6.32
N GLY A 75 -4.01 1.38 -5.33
CA GLY A 75 -3.95 0.68 -4.06
C GLY A 75 -5.27 0.73 -3.28
N LEU A 76 -6.00 1.84 -3.32
CA LEU A 76 -7.35 1.93 -2.76
C LEU A 76 -8.36 1.03 -3.49
N VAL A 77 -8.29 0.96 -4.83
CA VAL A 77 -9.15 0.03 -5.61
C VAL A 77 -8.87 -1.42 -5.24
N LEU A 78 -7.59 -1.79 -5.07
CA LEU A 78 -7.20 -3.14 -4.63
C LEU A 78 -7.67 -3.44 -3.20
N LEU A 79 -7.58 -2.47 -2.29
CA LEU A 79 -8.10 -2.58 -0.92
C LEU A 79 -9.61 -2.81 -0.89
N LEU A 80 -10.36 -2.11 -1.74
CA LEU A 80 -11.80 -2.33 -1.89
C LEU A 80 -12.10 -3.73 -2.42
N LEU A 81 -11.34 -4.18 -3.41
CA LEU A 81 -11.47 -5.53 -3.97
C LEU A 81 -11.15 -6.61 -2.93
N GLN A 82 -10.09 -6.43 -2.14
CA GLN A 82 -9.77 -7.29 -1.00
C GLN A 82 -10.95 -7.34 -0.03
N ASN A 83 -11.47 -6.19 0.39
CA ASN A 83 -12.58 -6.14 1.34
C ASN A 83 -13.86 -6.82 0.81
N ILE A 84 -14.13 -6.77 -0.49
CA ILE A 84 -15.26 -7.50 -1.09
C ILE A 84 -15.06 -9.03 -0.99
N ILE A 85 -13.83 -9.51 -1.21
CA ILE A 85 -13.51 -10.95 -1.26
C ILE A 85 -13.35 -11.55 0.15
N THR A 86 -12.53 -10.93 1.00
CA THR A 86 -12.15 -11.48 2.31
C THR A 86 -12.98 -10.91 3.47
N ARG A 87 -13.77 -9.84 3.22
CA ARG A 87 -14.48 -9.04 4.25
C ARG A 87 -13.58 -8.48 5.35
N SER A 88 -12.28 -8.44 5.11
CA SER A 88 -11.30 -7.95 6.05
C SER A 88 -10.18 -7.22 5.35
N ILE A 89 -9.68 -6.19 6.03
CA ILE A 89 -8.52 -5.38 5.63
C ILE A 89 -7.23 -5.95 6.25
N ASN A 90 -7.38 -6.96 7.12
CA ASN A 90 -6.26 -7.64 7.75
C ASN A 90 -5.63 -8.60 6.74
N LEU A 91 -4.29 -8.57 6.65
CA LEU A 91 -3.54 -9.47 5.78
C LEU A 91 -3.33 -10.83 6.43
N ASN A 92 -3.40 -10.88 7.77
CA ASN A 92 -3.15 -12.10 8.55
C ASN A 92 -4.43 -12.89 8.89
N ASP A 93 -5.48 -12.75 8.08
CA ASP A 93 -6.72 -13.49 8.32
C ASP A 93 -6.57 -14.93 7.86
N TYR A 94 -6.25 -15.81 8.81
CA TYR A 94 -6.32 -17.26 8.66
C TYR A 94 -7.73 -17.68 8.21
N ASP A 95 -7.87 -18.09 6.94
CA ASP A 95 -8.84 -18.93 6.18
C ASP A 95 -10.31 -19.16 6.64
N THR A 96 -10.69 -18.82 7.86
CA THR A 96 -12.01 -19.09 8.44
C THR A 96 -13.11 -18.23 7.83
N ASN A 97 -12.79 -17.06 7.26
CA ASN A 97 -13.76 -16.17 6.63
C ASN A 97 -14.23 -16.68 5.25
N PHE A 98 -13.34 -17.28 4.46
CA PHE A 98 -13.68 -17.85 3.15
C PHE A 98 -14.57 -19.09 3.28
N LEU A 99 -14.24 -19.99 4.22
CA LEU A 99 -15.07 -21.17 4.51
C LEU A 99 -16.47 -20.79 5.02
N LYS A 100 -16.58 -19.73 5.84
CA LYS A 100 -17.88 -19.18 6.27
C LYS A 100 -18.68 -18.59 5.11
N PHE A 101 -18.04 -17.92 4.16
CA PHE A 101 -18.70 -17.42 2.96
C PHE A 101 -19.24 -18.55 2.08
N SER A 102 -18.41 -19.56 1.79
CA SER A 102 -18.82 -20.75 1.02
C SER A 102 -20.01 -21.46 1.67
N ASN A 103 -19.96 -21.68 2.99
CA ASN A 103 -21.05 -22.32 3.71
C ASN A 103 -22.34 -21.48 3.71
N ARG A 104 -22.27 -20.14 3.78
CA ARG A 104 -23.45 -19.27 3.68
C ARG A 104 -24.05 -19.26 2.27
N PHE A 105 -23.21 -19.23 1.23
CA PHE A 105 -23.67 -19.32 -0.16
C PHE A 105 -24.34 -20.66 -0.45
N LYS A 106 -23.71 -21.77 -0.01
CA LYS A 106 -24.29 -23.11 -0.11
C LYS A 106 -25.63 -23.20 0.61
N ASN A 107 -25.73 -22.68 1.85
CA ASN A 107 -26.97 -22.69 2.60
C ASN A 107 -28.08 -21.88 1.94
N LYS A 108 -27.76 -20.73 1.31
CA LYS A 108 -28.76 -19.95 0.56
C LYS A 108 -29.29 -20.68 -0.68
N LEU A 109 -28.43 -21.44 -1.37
CA LEU A 109 -28.84 -22.29 -2.50
C LEU A 109 -29.70 -23.48 -2.06
N TYR A 110 -29.38 -24.10 -0.92
CA TYR A 110 -30.16 -25.23 -0.39
C TYR A 110 -31.51 -24.82 0.20
N LEU A 111 -31.61 -23.65 0.85
CA LEU A 111 -32.88 -23.12 1.38
C LEU A 111 -33.90 -22.83 0.26
N ASN A 112 -33.46 -22.33 -0.89
CA ASN A 112 -34.34 -22.14 -2.05
C ASN A 112 -34.81 -23.45 -2.68
N LYS A 113 -34.14 -24.57 -2.42
CA LYS A 113 -34.52 -25.89 -2.95
C LYS A 113 -35.60 -26.58 -2.10
N ILE A 114 -35.79 -26.16 -0.84
CA ILE A 114 -36.67 -26.82 0.14
C ILE A 114 -38.12 -26.28 0.13
N ASN A 115 -38.46 -25.39 -0.80
CA ASN A 115 -39.85 -24.89 -0.92
C ASN A 115 -40.72 -25.65 -1.94
N TRP A 116 -40.34 -26.85 -2.36
CA TRP A 116 -41.27 -27.77 -3.04
C TRP A 116 -42.03 -28.58 -2.00
N LYS A 117 -43.00 -27.94 -1.33
CA LYS A 117 -44.05 -28.67 -0.61
C LYS A 117 -45.20 -28.94 -1.57
N TYR A 118 -45.53 -30.23 -1.63
CA TYR A 118 -46.70 -30.86 -2.25
C TYR A 118 -48.00 -30.08 -2.04
#